data_AF-A0A7S2EVA1-F1
#
_entry.id   AF-A0A7S2EVA1-F1
#
_cell.length_a   1.000
_cell.length_b   1.000
_cell.length_c   1.000
_cell.angle_alpha   90.00
_cell.angle_beta   90.00
_cell.angle_gamma   90.00
#
_symmetry.space_group_name_H-M   'P 1'
#
loop_
_entity.id
_entity.type
_entity.pdbx_description
1 polymer ?
#
loop_
_entity_poly.entity_id
_entity_poly.type
_entity_poly.pdbx_seq_one_letter_code
_entity_poly.pdbx_strand_id
1 'polypeptide(L)'
;LNSVGVVLIILNIISFVLVMSLLPEPQPYKLLDDGQQQQETKQIVDEKYNDVEDVKKEEDVVVEKDDGLDPSFLNIIAAILTDKQVAVPFFTLYVFNANFQIVEAALAPAAADALNWGPFETSTVMGSSSFFIFGSVVLVNRLSKRGARDIYLLLFGLLFSAIGYSIVWFSWRRGVKIWQFVVPILATTASFPFLGSTNRSLFSAAVDASPYLSRYSGMMQALISMSSSVAGFTAPSIVTAFFLRDPSYIDMTTDGRELSAWTLLSPGLTMFAFFLVIWAGEPLSLRPELFAQIEMEESIRDNDATKNEQYRDLKTEKTSLLSSIDEHDMSFVKYKPTRSGRCTIIRVERSSKLSPSMVCSFRAESAQCCMGVLAPDDVEYEEESL
;
A
#
# COMPACT_ATOMS: atom_id res chain seq x y z
N LEU A 1 -5.23 -30.93 27.95
CA LEU A 1 -4.28 -30.87 26.82
C LEU A 1 -3.33 -32.05 26.95
N ASN A 2 -3.23 -32.92 25.94
CA ASN A 2 -2.14 -33.89 25.90
C ASN A 2 -0.81 -33.15 25.89
N SER A 3 0.17 -33.62 26.67
CA SER A 3 1.53 -33.06 26.78
C SER A 3 2.17 -32.76 25.42
N VAL A 4 1.85 -33.57 24.41
CA VAL A 4 2.29 -33.43 23.02
C VAL A 4 1.89 -32.09 22.38
N GLY A 5 0.66 -31.61 22.61
CA GLY A 5 0.19 -30.35 22.02
C GLY A 5 0.91 -29.12 22.60
N VAL A 6 1.20 -29.14 23.90
CA VAL A 6 1.99 -28.09 24.56
C VAL A 6 3.43 -28.11 24.07
N VAL A 7 4.03 -29.30 23.92
CA VAL A 7 5.38 -29.45 23.38
C VAL A 7 5.46 -28.93 21.93
N LEU A 8 4.46 -29.21 21.09
CA LEU A 8 4.43 -28.69 19.72
C LEU A 8 4.27 -27.17 19.66
N ILE A 9 3.47 -26.56 20.54
CA ILE A 9 3.39 -25.09 20.64
C ILE A 9 4.74 -24.52 21.06
N ILE A 10 5.38 -25.10 22.08
CA ILE A 10 6.71 -24.66 22.55
C ILE A 10 7.75 -24.81 21.44
N LEU A 11 7.79 -25.94 20.73
CA LEU A 11 8.73 -26.18 19.63
C LEU A 11 8.50 -25.24 18.44
N ASN A 12 7.25 -24.88 18.15
CA ASN A 12 6.94 -23.87 17.13
C ASN A 12 7.38 -22.47 17.56
N ILE A 13 7.18 -22.10 18.83
CA ILE A 13 7.69 -20.83 19.38
C ILE A 13 9.22 -20.81 19.31
N ILE A 14 9.89 -21.90 19.72
CA ILE A 14 11.35 -22.02 19.65
C ILE A 14 11.83 -21.94 18.20
N SER A 15 11.18 -22.65 17.27
CA SER A 15 11.55 -22.62 15.85
C SER A 15 11.37 -21.23 15.27
N PHE A 16 10.28 -20.54 15.62
CA PHE A 16 10.06 -19.14 15.27
C PHE A 16 11.18 -18.26 15.82
N VAL A 17 11.49 -18.34 17.12
CA VAL A 17 12.58 -17.57 17.74
C VAL A 17 13.94 -17.89 17.12
N LEU A 18 14.22 -19.16 16.79
CA LEU A 18 15.48 -19.58 16.17
C LEU A 18 15.61 -19.03 14.76
N VAL A 19 14.57 -19.14 13.94
CA VAL A 19 14.59 -18.59 12.59
C VAL A 19 14.76 -17.06 12.64
N MET A 20 14.14 -16.41 13.63
CA MET A 20 14.28 -14.97 13.87
C MET A 20 15.68 -14.57 14.35
N SER A 21 16.36 -15.43 15.13
CA SER A 21 17.69 -15.15 15.67
C SER A 21 18.82 -15.54 14.71
N LEU A 22 18.56 -16.47 13.79
CA LEU A 22 19.56 -17.04 12.89
C LEU A 22 19.53 -16.48 11.47
N LEU A 23 18.44 -15.83 11.05
CA LEU A 23 18.42 -15.12 9.79
C LEU A 23 19.28 -13.86 9.95
N PRO A 24 20.47 -13.78 9.31
CA PRO A 24 21.23 -12.54 9.31
C PRO A 24 20.35 -11.45 8.71
N GLU A 25 20.27 -10.31 9.38
CA GLU A 25 19.53 -9.17 8.84
C GLU A 25 20.05 -8.90 7.43
N PRO A 26 19.16 -8.79 6.42
CA PRO A 26 19.58 -8.37 5.11
C PRO A 26 20.23 -7.01 5.31
N GLN A 27 21.56 -6.95 5.13
CA GLN A 27 22.29 -5.69 5.09
C GLN A 27 21.49 -4.80 4.15
N PRO A 28 21.07 -3.60 4.60
CA PRO A 28 20.31 -2.70 3.74
C PRO A 28 21.07 -2.68 2.43
N TYR A 29 20.40 -3.02 1.33
CA TYR A 29 20.99 -2.83 0.02
C TYR A 29 21.48 -1.40 0.07
N LYS A 30 22.80 -1.21 0.14
CA LYS A 30 23.39 0.05 -0.23
C LYS A 30 22.86 0.17 -1.64
N LEU A 31 21.82 1.00 -1.80
CA LEU A 31 21.49 1.61 -3.07
C LEU A 31 22.86 2.12 -3.49
N LEU A 32 23.52 1.31 -4.33
CA LEU A 32 24.71 1.73 -5.04
C LEU A 32 24.18 2.98 -5.69
N ASP A 33 24.61 4.10 -5.13
CA ASP A 33 24.23 5.44 -5.54
C ASP A 33 24.11 5.39 -7.06
N ASP A 34 22.90 5.58 -7.60
CA ASP A 34 22.61 5.31 -9.03
C ASP A 34 23.56 6.11 -9.95
N GLY A 35 24.34 7.05 -9.39
CA GLY A 35 25.51 7.68 -9.99
C GLY A 35 26.69 6.75 -10.33
N GLN A 36 26.99 5.69 -9.58
CA GLN A 36 28.14 4.81 -9.88
C GLN A 36 27.85 3.74 -10.94
N GLN A 37 26.63 3.19 -11.01
CA GLN A 37 26.28 2.27 -12.12
C GLN A 37 26.05 3.00 -13.45
N GLN A 38 25.63 4.27 -13.41
CA GLN A 38 25.68 5.12 -14.62
C GLN A 38 27.10 5.51 -15.01
N GLN A 39 28.05 5.63 -14.07
CA GLN A 39 29.45 5.88 -14.39
C GLN A 39 30.17 4.66 -14.99
N GLU A 40 29.92 3.43 -14.52
CA GLU A 40 30.51 2.24 -15.17
C GLU A 40 29.88 1.95 -16.53
N THR A 41 28.58 2.21 -16.71
CA THR A 41 27.94 2.05 -18.03
C THR A 41 28.31 3.19 -19.01
N LYS A 42 28.60 4.41 -18.52
CA LYS A 42 29.16 5.49 -19.35
C LYS A 42 30.67 5.33 -19.61
N GLN A 43 31.47 4.81 -18.68
CA GLN A 43 32.88 4.56 -18.92
C GLN A 43 33.09 3.50 -20.02
N ILE A 44 32.21 2.50 -20.15
CA ILE A 44 32.29 1.54 -21.26
C ILE A 44 31.85 2.16 -22.61
N VAL A 45 31.15 3.29 -22.62
CA VAL A 45 30.74 4.01 -23.84
C VAL A 45 31.73 5.14 -24.20
N ASP A 46 32.39 5.75 -23.22
CA ASP A 46 33.30 6.89 -23.42
C ASP A 46 34.79 6.51 -23.49
N GLU A 47 35.20 5.27 -23.18
CA GLU A 47 36.57 4.77 -23.45
C GLU A 47 36.87 4.59 -24.97
N LYS A 48 36.02 5.15 -25.83
CA LYS A 48 36.27 5.26 -27.27
C LYS A 48 36.46 6.69 -27.78
N TYR A 49 36.35 7.72 -26.93
CA TYR A 49 36.64 9.09 -27.36
C TYR A 49 37.22 9.95 -26.23
N ASN A 50 38.46 10.38 -26.47
CA ASN A 50 39.15 11.56 -25.93
C ASN A 50 40.04 11.38 -24.68
N ASP A 51 41.33 11.25 -24.98
CA ASP A 51 42.40 12.02 -24.34
C ASP A 51 42.03 13.52 -24.27
N VAL A 52 41.64 14.05 -23.11
CA VAL A 52 41.98 15.42 -22.67
C VAL A 52 42.00 15.46 -21.14
N GLU A 53 43.14 15.92 -20.63
CA GLU A 53 43.42 16.31 -19.26
C GLU A 53 42.40 17.32 -18.71
N ASP A 54 41.81 17.09 -17.53
CA ASP A 54 42.08 17.95 -16.36
C ASP A 54 41.34 17.46 -15.11
N VAL A 55 42.13 17.38 -14.04
CA VAL A 55 41.82 16.82 -12.72
C VAL A 55 40.91 17.77 -11.95
N LYS A 56 39.72 17.31 -11.56
CA LYS A 56 38.93 17.92 -10.47
C LYS A 56 38.78 16.94 -9.31
N LYS A 57 39.25 17.42 -8.16
CA LYS A 57 39.32 16.75 -6.85
C LYS A 57 37.99 16.11 -6.48
N GLU A 58 38.05 14.81 -6.21
CA GLU A 58 37.07 14.07 -5.41
C GLU A 58 37.02 14.70 -4.01
N GLU A 59 35.90 15.33 -3.68
CA GLU A 59 35.57 15.62 -2.29
C GLU A 59 35.14 14.30 -1.66
N ASP A 60 35.91 13.85 -0.67
CA ASP A 60 35.56 12.73 0.21
C ASP A 60 34.19 13.01 0.85
N VAL A 61 33.12 12.48 0.24
CA VAL A 61 31.82 12.37 0.88
C VAL A 61 32.01 11.39 2.02
N VAL A 62 32.24 11.94 3.21
CA VAL A 62 32.18 11.22 4.47
C VAL A 62 30.76 10.67 4.56
N VAL A 63 30.58 9.43 4.11
CA VAL A 63 29.40 8.63 4.41
C VAL A 63 29.43 8.46 5.91
N GLU A 64 28.72 9.35 6.62
CA GLU A 64 28.39 9.17 8.03
C GLU A 64 27.87 7.73 8.15
N LYS A 65 28.69 6.87 8.75
CA LYS A 65 28.22 5.61 9.31
C LYS A 65 27.25 6.03 10.39
N ASP A 66 25.98 6.09 10.03
CA ASP A 66 24.90 6.13 10.98
C ASP A 66 24.97 4.79 11.73
N ASP A 67 25.76 4.76 12.80
CA ASP A 67 25.79 3.69 13.81
C ASP A 67 24.47 3.68 14.62
N GLY A 68 23.45 4.41 14.14
CA GLY A 68 22.10 4.50 14.62
C GLY A 68 21.40 3.16 14.53
N LEU A 69 21.56 2.38 15.61
CA LEU A 69 20.66 1.34 16.11
C LEU A 69 19.86 0.65 15.00
N ASP A 70 20.34 -0.51 14.54
CA ASP A 70 19.52 -1.49 13.81
C ASP A 70 18.15 -1.47 14.45
N PRO A 71 17.09 -1.09 13.71
CA PRO A 71 15.79 -0.91 14.31
C PRO A 71 15.43 -2.24 14.95
N SER A 72 15.40 -2.22 16.29
CA SER A 72 15.22 -3.44 17.06
C SER A 72 14.04 -4.20 16.46
N PHE A 73 14.20 -5.49 16.20
CA PHE A 73 13.16 -6.38 15.68
C PHE A 73 11.75 -6.14 16.28
N LEU A 74 11.69 -5.66 17.54
CA LEU A 74 10.48 -5.17 18.20
C LEU A 74 9.74 -4.06 17.44
N ASN A 75 10.44 -3.14 16.78
CA ASN A 75 9.87 -2.10 15.93
C ASN A 75 9.21 -2.67 14.69
N ILE A 76 9.76 -3.76 14.14
CA ILE A 76 9.16 -4.45 12.97
C ILE A 76 7.92 -5.21 13.41
N ILE A 77 7.96 -5.90 14.56
CA ILE A 77 6.75 -6.46 15.17
C ILE A 77 5.72 -5.36 15.46
N ALA A 78 6.15 -4.24 16.06
CA ALA A 78 5.27 -3.14 16.38
C ALA A 78 4.64 -2.55 15.11
N ALA A 79 5.39 -2.43 14.02
CA ALA A 79 4.87 -2.00 12.72
C ALA A 79 3.87 -3.01 12.15
N ILE A 80 4.14 -4.32 12.23
CA ILE A 80 3.19 -5.36 11.83
C ILE A 80 1.89 -5.28 12.62
N LEU A 81 1.97 -4.96 13.93
CA LEU A 81 0.79 -4.90 14.80
C LEU A 81 0.05 -3.57 14.73
N THR A 82 0.73 -2.47 14.40
CA THR A 82 0.13 -1.12 14.34
C THR A 82 -0.40 -0.78 12.95
N ASP A 83 0.27 -1.22 11.88
CA ASP A 83 -0.20 -1.01 10.52
C ASP A 83 -1.26 -2.05 10.15
N LYS A 84 -2.53 -1.63 10.15
CA LYS A 84 -3.66 -2.48 9.78
C LYS A 84 -3.53 -3.09 8.37
N GLN A 85 -2.86 -2.41 7.43
CA GLN A 85 -2.70 -2.91 6.06
C GLN A 85 -1.71 -4.07 5.98
N VAL A 86 -0.84 -4.22 6.98
CA VAL A 86 0.11 -5.33 7.12
C VAL A 86 -0.44 -6.39 8.07
N ALA A 87 -1.01 -5.97 9.21
CA ALA A 87 -1.57 -6.83 10.25
C ALA A 87 -2.68 -7.74 9.71
N VAL A 88 -3.61 -7.17 8.94
CA VAL A 88 -4.81 -7.87 8.48
C VAL A 88 -4.47 -8.97 7.48
N PRO A 89 -3.65 -8.73 6.43
CA PRO A 89 -3.21 -9.82 5.57
C PRO A 89 -2.44 -10.91 6.31
N PHE A 90 -1.59 -10.54 7.28
CA PHE A 90 -0.85 -11.49 8.10
C PHE A 90 -1.80 -12.42 8.88
N PHE A 91 -2.78 -11.84 9.59
CA PHE A 91 -3.81 -12.58 10.31
C PHE A 91 -4.69 -13.43 9.38
N THR A 92 -5.10 -12.86 8.25
CA THR A 92 -5.95 -13.54 7.27
C THR A 92 -5.25 -14.78 6.71
N LEU A 93 -3.95 -14.71 6.42
CA LEU A 93 -3.19 -15.86 5.95
C LEU A 93 -3.06 -16.93 7.03
N TYR A 94 -2.84 -16.52 8.28
CA TYR A 94 -2.80 -17.45 9.42
C TYR A 94 -4.12 -18.20 9.57
N VAL A 95 -5.25 -17.48 9.64
CA VAL A 95 -6.61 -18.07 9.78
C VAL A 95 -6.91 -19.02 8.64
N PHE A 96 -6.60 -18.60 7.41
CA PHE A 96 -6.78 -19.41 6.22
C PHE A 96 -6.05 -20.76 6.30
N ASN A 97 -4.75 -20.75 6.63
CA ASN A 97 -3.96 -21.97 6.74
C ASN A 97 -4.41 -22.84 7.91
N ALA A 98 -4.73 -22.23 9.06
CA ALA A 98 -5.25 -22.97 10.21
C ALA A 98 -6.56 -23.68 9.88
N ASN A 99 -7.45 -23.02 9.15
CA ASN A 99 -8.72 -23.60 8.75
C ASN A 99 -8.56 -24.73 7.73
N PHE A 100 -7.63 -24.59 6.78
CA PHE A 100 -7.34 -25.65 5.80
C PHE A 100 -6.90 -26.96 6.46
N GLN A 101 -6.08 -26.84 7.50
CA GLN A 101 -5.65 -28.00 8.29
C GLN A 101 -6.80 -28.73 9.01
N ILE A 102 -7.96 -28.09 9.21
CA ILE A 102 -9.14 -28.78 9.74
C ILE A 102 -9.59 -29.87 8.78
N VAL A 103 -9.67 -29.56 7.49
CA VAL A 103 -10.05 -30.55 6.49
C VAL A 103 -8.97 -31.62 6.39
N GLU A 104 -7.69 -31.24 6.27
CA GLU A 104 -6.61 -32.23 6.11
C GLU A 104 -6.49 -33.19 7.29
N ALA A 105 -6.56 -32.67 8.52
CA ALA A 105 -6.40 -33.48 9.73
C ALA A 105 -7.68 -34.24 10.11
N ALA A 106 -8.87 -33.67 9.87
CA ALA A 106 -10.13 -34.29 10.27
C ALA A 106 -10.69 -35.26 9.22
N LEU A 107 -10.35 -35.10 7.93
CA LEU A 107 -10.96 -35.87 6.85
C LEU A 107 -10.79 -37.38 7.03
N ALA A 108 -9.56 -37.85 7.21
CA ALA A 108 -9.29 -39.29 7.32
C ALA A 108 -10.06 -39.96 8.48
N PRO A 109 -9.95 -39.50 9.74
CA PRO A 109 -10.69 -40.12 10.84
C PRO A 109 -12.21 -39.97 10.70
N ALA A 110 -12.71 -38.81 10.28
CA ALA A 110 -14.15 -38.58 10.11
C ALA A 110 -14.74 -39.43 8.96
N ALA A 111 -14.00 -39.63 7.86
CA ALA A 111 -14.45 -40.45 6.75
C ALA A 111 -14.37 -41.96 7.07
N ALA A 112 -13.35 -42.37 7.83
CA ALA A 112 -13.25 -43.74 8.31
C ALA A 112 -14.46 -44.12 9.18
N ASP A 113 -14.87 -43.23 10.08
CA ASP A 113 -16.03 -43.47 10.96
C ASP A 113 -17.38 -43.29 10.22
N ALA A 114 -17.58 -42.18 9.50
CA ALA A 114 -18.86 -41.87 8.88
C ALA A 114 -19.19 -42.73 7.65
N LEU A 115 -18.17 -43.10 6.86
CA LEU A 115 -18.32 -43.72 5.54
C LEU A 115 -17.59 -45.05 5.39
N ASN A 116 -16.88 -45.53 6.42
CA ASN A 116 -15.99 -46.70 6.35
C ASN A 116 -14.94 -46.59 5.23
N TRP A 117 -14.44 -45.38 4.99
CA TRP A 117 -13.41 -45.15 3.98
C TRP A 117 -12.03 -45.60 4.44
N GLY A 118 -11.27 -46.13 3.48
CA GLY A 118 -9.86 -46.40 3.66
C GLY A 118 -8.98 -45.22 3.22
N PRO A 119 -7.65 -45.43 3.25
CA PRO A 119 -6.69 -44.46 2.74
C PRO A 119 -6.87 -44.13 1.25
N PHE A 120 -7.36 -45.09 0.45
CA PHE A 120 -7.51 -44.91 -1.00
C PHE A 120 -8.62 -43.92 -1.36
N GLU A 121 -9.81 -44.06 -0.77
CA GLU A 121 -10.95 -43.16 -1.00
C GLU A 121 -10.63 -41.75 -0.50
N THR A 122 -10.03 -41.66 0.70
CA THR A 122 -9.59 -40.39 1.29
C THR A 122 -8.57 -39.67 0.39
N SER A 123 -7.57 -40.41 -0.10
CA SER A 123 -6.56 -39.87 -1.03
C SER A 123 -7.16 -39.45 -2.36
N THR A 124 -8.17 -40.18 -2.85
CA THR A 124 -8.88 -39.83 -4.09
C THR A 124 -9.60 -38.50 -3.95
N VAL A 125 -10.26 -38.26 -2.82
CA VAL A 125 -10.90 -36.96 -2.55
C VAL A 125 -9.87 -35.84 -2.47
N MET A 126 -8.79 -36.03 -1.72
CA MET A 126 -7.71 -35.03 -1.63
C MET A 126 -7.05 -34.75 -2.99
N GLY A 127 -6.79 -35.79 -3.79
CA GLY A 127 -6.27 -35.64 -5.16
C GLY A 127 -7.26 -34.92 -6.08
N SER A 128 -8.56 -35.18 -5.93
CA SER A 128 -9.59 -34.48 -6.71
C SER A 128 -9.63 -32.98 -6.39
N SER A 129 -9.37 -32.59 -5.14
CA SER A 129 -9.29 -31.17 -4.73
C SER A 129 -8.21 -30.41 -5.50
N SER A 130 -7.12 -31.05 -5.93
CA SER A 130 -6.08 -30.40 -6.74
C SER A 130 -6.60 -29.90 -8.09
N PHE A 131 -7.53 -30.61 -8.73
CA PHE A 131 -8.17 -30.14 -9.96
C PHE A 131 -9.05 -28.90 -9.73
N PHE A 132 -9.75 -28.85 -8.60
CA PHE A 132 -10.56 -27.69 -8.21
C PHE A 132 -9.67 -26.49 -7.87
N ILE A 133 -8.59 -26.69 -7.14
CA ILE A 133 -7.58 -25.66 -6.88
C ILE A 133 -7.03 -25.13 -8.21
N PHE A 134 -6.64 -26.00 -9.13
CA PHE A 134 -6.15 -25.59 -10.45
C PHE A 134 -7.20 -24.77 -11.22
N GLY A 135 -8.45 -25.24 -11.27
CA GLY A 135 -9.55 -24.50 -11.89
C GLY A 135 -9.76 -23.11 -11.27
N SER A 136 -9.71 -23.02 -9.94
CA SER A 136 -9.79 -21.76 -9.20
C SER A 136 -8.61 -20.84 -9.47
N VAL A 137 -7.37 -21.34 -9.60
CA VAL A 137 -6.20 -20.54 -10.00
C VAL A 137 -6.41 -19.95 -11.40
N VAL A 138 -6.87 -20.75 -12.36
CA VAL A 138 -7.17 -20.27 -13.73
C VAL A 138 -8.25 -19.19 -13.69
N LEU A 139 -9.29 -19.38 -12.87
CA LEU A 139 -10.37 -18.41 -12.70
C LEU A 139 -9.87 -17.09 -12.08
N VAL A 140 -9.10 -17.15 -10.99
CA VAL A 140 -8.50 -15.97 -10.34
C VAL A 140 -7.62 -15.21 -11.33
N ASN A 141 -6.77 -15.91 -12.08
CA ASN A 141 -5.92 -15.31 -13.11
C ASN A 141 -6.74 -14.63 -14.22
N ARG A 142 -7.85 -15.25 -14.65
CA ARG A 142 -8.75 -14.66 -15.67
C ARG A 142 -9.48 -13.44 -15.14
N LEU A 143 -9.92 -13.44 -13.88
CA LEU A 143 -10.58 -12.31 -13.24
C LEU A 143 -9.59 -11.15 -13.03
N SER A 144 -8.39 -11.44 -12.53
CA SER A 144 -7.32 -10.45 -12.37
C SER A 144 -6.94 -9.80 -13.72
N LYS A 145 -6.80 -10.59 -14.80
CA LYS A 145 -6.59 -10.04 -16.16
C LYS A 145 -7.74 -9.16 -16.68
N ARG A 146 -8.95 -9.31 -16.14
CA ARG A 146 -10.11 -8.46 -16.44
C ARG A 146 -10.18 -7.21 -15.55
N GLY A 147 -9.16 -6.97 -14.72
CA GLY A 147 -9.10 -5.83 -13.81
C GLY A 147 -9.88 -6.04 -12.50
N ALA A 148 -10.21 -7.29 -12.14
CA ALA A 148 -10.76 -7.55 -10.81
C ALA A 148 -9.68 -7.24 -9.74
N ARG A 149 -10.04 -6.40 -8.77
CA ARG A 149 -9.13 -5.98 -7.69
C ARG A 149 -8.91 -7.10 -6.70
N ASP A 150 -7.69 -7.21 -6.18
CA ASP A 150 -7.29 -8.28 -5.25
C ASP A 150 -8.13 -8.29 -3.98
N ILE A 151 -8.53 -7.12 -3.47
CA ILE A 151 -9.41 -7.03 -2.29
C ILE A 151 -10.76 -7.71 -2.52
N TYR A 152 -11.37 -7.57 -3.70
CA TYR A 152 -12.65 -8.22 -3.99
C TYR A 152 -12.51 -9.73 -4.16
N LEU A 153 -11.42 -10.16 -4.79
CA LEU A 153 -11.09 -11.58 -4.92
C LEU A 153 -10.85 -12.21 -3.54
N LEU A 154 -10.14 -11.52 -2.65
CA LEU A 154 -9.92 -11.94 -1.26
C LEU A 154 -11.24 -12.04 -0.48
N LEU A 155 -12.09 -11.01 -0.54
CA LEU A 155 -13.40 -11.02 0.14
C LEU A 155 -14.31 -12.14 -0.37
N PHE A 156 -14.32 -12.38 -1.69
CA PHE A 156 -15.04 -13.50 -2.29
C PHE A 156 -14.50 -14.84 -1.77
N GLY A 157 -13.18 -15.02 -1.73
CA GLY A 157 -12.54 -16.20 -1.19
C GLY A 157 -12.90 -16.44 0.28
N LEU A 158 -12.91 -15.39 1.11
CA LEU A 158 -13.23 -15.48 2.53
C LEU A 158 -14.69 -15.87 2.76
N LEU A 159 -15.62 -15.26 2.01
CA LEU A 159 -17.03 -15.60 2.09
C LEU A 159 -17.27 -17.06 1.65
N PHE A 160 -16.67 -17.47 0.53
CA PHE A 160 -16.81 -18.82 0.01
C PHE A 160 -16.20 -19.87 0.97
N SER A 161 -15.06 -19.55 1.56
CA SER A 161 -14.41 -20.33 2.61
C SER A 161 -15.31 -20.48 3.85
N ALA A 162 -15.87 -19.38 4.38
CA ALA A 162 -16.77 -19.41 5.53
C ALA A 162 -18.01 -20.28 5.29
N ILE A 163 -18.60 -20.18 4.09
CA ILE A 163 -19.71 -21.04 3.67
C ILE A 163 -19.26 -22.50 3.63
N GLY A 164 -18.12 -22.79 2.98
CA GLY A 164 -17.58 -24.14 2.88
C GLY A 164 -17.38 -24.81 4.24
N TYR A 165 -16.69 -24.14 5.17
CA TYR A 165 -16.45 -24.68 6.52
C TYR A 165 -17.73 -24.80 7.35
N SER A 166 -18.71 -23.91 7.14
CA SER A 166 -20.03 -24.07 7.75
C SER A 166 -20.71 -25.35 7.26
N ILE A 167 -20.71 -25.59 5.95
CA ILE A 167 -21.33 -26.78 5.36
C ILE A 167 -20.60 -28.05 5.81
N VAL A 168 -19.27 -28.04 5.95
CA VAL A 168 -18.50 -29.18 6.52
C VAL A 168 -19.07 -29.58 7.88
N TRP A 169 -19.23 -28.63 8.80
CA TRP A 169 -19.79 -28.92 10.14
C TRP A 169 -21.23 -29.45 10.09
N PHE A 170 -22.07 -28.89 9.21
CA PHE A 170 -23.46 -29.35 9.09
C PHE A 170 -23.60 -30.73 8.45
N SER A 171 -22.70 -31.09 7.54
CA SER A 171 -22.84 -32.23 6.62
C SER A 171 -22.03 -33.46 7.02
N TRP A 172 -20.96 -33.31 7.80
CA TRP A 172 -20.16 -34.44 8.29
C TRP A 172 -20.87 -35.14 9.45
N ARG A 173 -21.74 -36.09 9.09
CA ARG A 173 -22.49 -36.95 10.01
C ARG A 173 -22.40 -38.39 9.57
N ARG A 174 -22.62 -39.33 10.48
CA ARG A 174 -22.74 -40.75 10.16
C ARG A 174 -23.94 -41.02 9.24
N GLY A 175 -23.75 -41.94 8.29
CA GLY A 175 -24.80 -42.37 7.36
C GLY A 175 -25.17 -41.35 6.28
N VAL A 176 -24.39 -40.27 6.12
CA VAL A 176 -24.59 -39.31 5.02
C VAL A 176 -24.15 -39.89 3.69
N LYS A 177 -24.67 -39.31 2.60
CA LYS A 177 -24.24 -39.69 1.25
C LYS A 177 -22.85 -39.15 0.99
N ILE A 178 -22.04 -39.88 0.21
CA ILE A 178 -20.67 -39.50 -0.17
C ILE A 178 -20.58 -38.04 -0.66
N TRP A 179 -21.51 -37.59 -1.51
CA TRP A 179 -21.47 -36.22 -2.03
C TRP A 179 -21.68 -35.15 -0.95
N GLN A 180 -22.46 -35.44 0.11
CA GLN A 180 -22.65 -34.51 1.24
C GLN A 180 -21.37 -34.36 2.05
N PHE A 181 -20.50 -35.36 2.01
CA PHE A 181 -19.20 -35.36 2.66
C PHE A 181 -18.13 -34.66 1.81
N VAL A 182 -18.15 -34.90 0.48
CA VAL A 182 -17.13 -34.43 -0.47
C VAL A 182 -17.34 -33.00 -0.96
N VAL A 183 -18.58 -32.63 -1.34
CA VAL A 183 -18.86 -31.28 -1.89
C VAL A 183 -18.37 -30.14 -1.00
N PRO A 184 -18.53 -30.20 0.35
CA PRO A 184 -18.05 -29.13 1.23
C PRO A 184 -16.52 -29.02 1.22
N ILE A 185 -15.80 -30.13 1.08
CA ILE A 185 -14.32 -30.16 0.95
C ILE A 185 -13.89 -29.48 -0.35
N LEU A 186 -14.57 -29.80 -1.45
CA LEU A 186 -14.28 -29.18 -2.75
C LEU A 186 -14.58 -27.68 -2.73
N ALA A 187 -15.64 -27.27 -2.04
CA ALA A 187 -15.97 -25.85 -1.85
C ALA A 187 -14.91 -25.12 -1.01
N THR A 188 -14.49 -25.68 0.13
CA THR A 188 -13.43 -25.05 0.95
C THR A 188 -12.11 -24.97 0.19
N THR A 189 -11.69 -26.04 -0.48
CA THR A 189 -10.44 -26.06 -1.26
C THR A 189 -10.46 -25.15 -2.49
N ALA A 190 -11.60 -25.00 -3.16
CA ALA A 190 -11.73 -24.08 -4.29
C ALA A 190 -11.58 -22.59 -3.88
N SER A 191 -11.77 -22.24 -2.60
CA SER A 191 -11.49 -20.88 -2.09
C SER A 191 -9.99 -20.56 -2.01
N PHE A 192 -9.12 -21.57 -2.00
CA PHE A 192 -7.69 -21.43 -1.68
C PHE A 192 -6.95 -20.42 -2.58
N PRO A 193 -7.13 -20.44 -3.92
CA PRO A 193 -6.47 -19.48 -4.80
C PRO A 193 -6.96 -18.05 -4.65
N PHE A 194 -8.23 -17.86 -4.25
CA PHE A 194 -8.79 -16.52 -4.01
C PHE A 194 -8.23 -15.88 -2.75
N LEU A 195 -7.71 -16.68 -1.83
CA LEU A 195 -7.17 -16.24 -0.54
C LEU A 195 -5.65 -16.09 -0.62
N GLY A 196 -4.94 -17.13 -1.08
CA GLY A 196 -3.47 -17.16 -1.00
C GLY A 196 -2.77 -16.07 -1.82
N SER A 197 -3.07 -15.99 -3.12
CA SER A 197 -2.35 -15.08 -4.03
C SER A 197 -2.72 -13.61 -3.80
N THR A 198 -4.01 -13.32 -3.64
CA THR A 198 -4.53 -11.96 -3.42
C THR A 198 -4.04 -11.38 -2.10
N ASN A 199 -4.01 -12.18 -1.04
CA ASN A 199 -3.57 -11.74 0.28
C ASN A 199 -2.06 -11.46 0.30
N ARG A 200 -1.24 -12.29 -0.38
CA ARG A 200 0.20 -12.00 -0.55
C ARG A 200 0.45 -10.76 -1.40
N SER A 201 -0.36 -10.54 -2.44
CA SER A 201 -0.29 -9.33 -3.27
C SER A 201 -0.58 -8.08 -2.44
N LEU A 202 -1.70 -8.06 -1.70
CA LEU A 202 -2.07 -6.95 -0.80
C LEU A 202 -1.02 -6.71 0.28
N PHE A 203 -0.48 -7.78 0.88
CA PHE A 203 0.58 -7.66 1.88
C PHE A 203 1.85 -7.04 1.28
N SER A 204 2.28 -7.48 0.10
CA SER A 204 3.47 -6.95 -0.55
C SER A 204 3.29 -5.47 -0.88
N ALA A 205 2.14 -5.09 -1.44
CA ALA A 205 1.81 -3.71 -1.75
C ALA A 205 1.73 -2.80 -0.50
N ALA A 206 1.30 -3.34 0.64
CA ALA A 206 1.28 -2.62 1.91
C ALA A 206 2.70 -2.43 2.49
N VAL A 207 3.55 -3.47 2.39
CA VAL A 207 4.96 -3.39 2.81
C VAL A 207 5.73 -2.38 1.96
N ASP A 208 5.52 -2.38 0.64
CA ASP A 208 6.19 -1.47 -0.29
C ASP A 208 5.71 -0.01 -0.11
N ALA A 209 4.44 0.18 0.26
CA ALA A 209 3.87 1.51 0.53
C ALA A 209 4.41 2.14 1.84
N SER A 210 4.99 1.35 2.74
CA SER A 210 5.57 1.84 3.99
C SER A 210 7.07 2.09 3.83
N PRO A 211 7.54 3.36 3.87
CA PRO A 211 8.96 3.69 3.68
C PRO A 211 9.89 3.00 4.69
N TYR A 212 9.34 2.65 5.86
CA TYR A 212 10.06 1.95 6.92
C TYR A 212 10.17 0.45 6.64
N LEU A 213 9.09 -0.19 6.15
CA LEU A 213 9.05 -1.64 5.94
C LEU A 213 9.61 -2.08 4.58
N SER A 214 9.64 -1.19 3.58
CA SER A 214 10.14 -1.52 2.23
C SER A 214 11.60 -2.00 2.25
N ARG A 215 12.43 -1.49 3.18
CA ARG A 215 13.81 -1.94 3.42
C ARG A 215 13.90 -3.39 3.92
N TYR A 216 12.81 -3.92 4.47
CA TYR A 216 12.71 -5.26 5.05
C TYR A 216 11.78 -6.18 4.25
N SER A 217 11.50 -5.88 2.98
CA SER A 217 10.54 -6.64 2.15
C SER A 217 10.81 -8.15 2.16
N GLY A 218 12.06 -8.57 1.98
CA GLY A 218 12.45 -9.98 2.04
C GLY A 218 12.15 -10.64 3.39
N MET A 219 12.44 -9.94 4.49
CA MET A 219 12.13 -10.45 5.83
C MET A 219 10.61 -10.49 6.07
N MET A 220 9.87 -9.47 5.66
CA MET A 220 8.40 -9.44 5.76
C MET A 220 7.75 -10.61 5.01
N GLN A 221 8.25 -10.96 3.82
CA GLN A 221 7.82 -12.15 3.07
C GLN A 221 8.15 -13.47 3.78
N ALA A 222 9.31 -13.53 4.45
CA ALA A 222 9.68 -14.68 5.27
C ALA A 222 8.75 -14.81 6.49
N LEU A 223 8.43 -13.70 7.17
CA LEU A 223 7.55 -13.65 8.33
C LEU A 223 6.13 -14.12 8.03
N ILE A 224 5.53 -13.60 6.95
CA ILE A 224 4.18 -14.03 6.55
C ILE A 224 4.15 -15.52 6.16
N SER A 225 5.23 -16.04 5.56
CA SER A 225 5.38 -17.46 5.22
C SER A 225 5.58 -18.34 6.47
N MET A 226 6.32 -17.86 7.47
CA MET A 226 6.46 -18.56 8.75
C MET A 226 5.14 -18.60 9.51
N SER A 227 4.37 -17.51 9.52
CA SER A 227 3.03 -17.46 10.11
C SER A 227 2.10 -18.52 9.51
N SER A 228 2.09 -18.62 8.18
CA SER A 228 1.40 -19.68 7.44
C SER A 228 1.83 -21.09 7.90
N SER A 229 3.12 -21.29 8.16
CA SER A 229 3.67 -22.58 8.60
C SER A 229 3.30 -22.91 10.05
N VAL A 230 3.37 -21.93 10.96
CA VAL A 230 2.94 -22.08 12.36
C VAL A 230 1.46 -22.46 12.44
N ALA A 231 0.60 -21.84 11.62
CA ALA A 231 -0.79 -22.25 11.47
C ALA A 231 -0.91 -23.72 11.03
N GLY A 232 -0.11 -24.12 10.04
CA GLY A 232 0.01 -25.49 9.54
C GLY A 232 0.36 -26.52 10.61
N PHE A 233 1.26 -26.19 11.53
CA PHE A 233 1.73 -27.12 12.57
C PHE A 233 0.83 -27.17 13.81
N THR A 234 0.23 -26.05 14.17
CA THR A 234 -0.60 -25.95 15.40
C THR A 234 -2.01 -26.48 15.18
N ALA A 235 -2.59 -26.25 14.00
CA ALA A 235 -3.98 -26.58 13.74
C ALA A 235 -4.30 -28.09 13.82
N PRO A 236 -3.49 -29.04 13.28
CA PRO A 236 -3.77 -30.47 13.41
C PRO A 236 -3.90 -30.92 14.88
N SER A 237 -3.06 -30.38 15.77
CA SER A 237 -3.13 -30.68 17.21
C SER A 237 -4.44 -30.18 17.83
N ILE A 238 -4.89 -28.98 17.45
CA ILE A 238 -6.16 -28.41 17.91
C ILE A 238 -7.33 -29.24 17.36
N VAL A 239 -7.26 -29.64 16.10
CA VAL A 239 -8.30 -30.43 15.43
C VAL A 239 -8.47 -31.78 16.13
N THR A 240 -7.39 -32.51 16.33
CA THR A 240 -7.43 -33.82 17.02
C THR A 240 -7.88 -33.69 18.47
N ALA A 241 -7.49 -32.63 19.18
CA ALA A 241 -7.81 -32.48 20.60
C ALA A 241 -9.24 -31.95 20.85
N PHE A 242 -9.77 -31.09 19.98
CA PHE A 242 -11.00 -30.34 20.26
C PHE A 242 -12.08 -30.47 19.19
N PHE A 243 -11.73 -30.65 17.91
CA PHE A 243 -12.71 -30.60 16.82
C PHE A 243 -13.24 -31.98 16.46
N LEU A 244 -12.37 -32.99 16.40
CA LEU A 244 -12.79 -34.37 16.21
C LEU A 244 -13.45 -34.92 17.48
N ARG A 245 -14.60 -35.57 17.31
CA ARG A 245 -15.28 -36.28 18.38
C ARG A 245 -14.83 -37.73 18.41
N ASP A 246 -14.81 -38.32 19.61
CA ASP A 246 -14.52 -39.74 19.75
C ASP A 246 -15.67 -40.58 19.19
N PRO A 247 -15.41 -41.64 18.39
CA PRO A 247 -16.45 -42.50 17.82
C PRO A 247 -17.46 -43.03 18.85
N SER A 248 -16.99 -43.43 20.03
CA SER A 248 -17.86 -43.96 21.09
C SER A 248 -18.83 -42.90 21.64
N TYR A 249 -18.41 -41.63 21.64
CA TYR A 249 -19.26 -40.52 22.04
C TYR A 249 -20.27 -40.15 20.94
N ILE A 250 -19.92 -40.35 19.67
CA ILE A 250 -20.84 -40.15 18.53
C ILE A 250 -21.97 -41.18 18.56
N ASP A 251 -21.67 -42.45 18.90
CA ASP A 251 -22.68 -43.51 19.07
C ASP A 251 -23.74 -43.17 20.13
N MET A 252 -23.36 -42.41 21.15
CA MET A 252 -24.25 -42.02 22.25
C MET A 252 -25.12 -40.80 21.92
N THR A 253 -24.80 -40.01 20.89
CA THR A 253 -25.55 -38.79 20.56
C THR A 253 -26.51 -38.98 19.40
N THR A 254 -27.63 -38.25 19.45
CA THR A 254 -28.66 -38.29 18.42
C THR A 254 -28.28 -37.54 17.14
N ASP A 255 -27.28 -36.65 17.21
CA ASP A 255 -26.88 -35.80 16.09
C ASP A 255 -25.93 -36.50 15.10
N GLY A 256 -25.22 -37.54 15.54
CA GLY A 256 -24.31 -38.36 14.74
C GLY A 256 -23.18 -37.57 14.04
N ARG A 257 -22.76 -36.42 14.60
CA ARG A 257 -21.75 -35.55 13.97
C ARG A 257 -20.34 -35.97 14.31
N GLU A 258 -19.49 -36.01 13.28
CA GLU A 258 -18.05 -36.28 13.42
C GLU A 258 -17.29 -35.14 14.12
N LEU A 259 -17.82 -33.93 13.95
CA LEU A 259 -17.18 -32.69 14.37
C LEU A 259 -17.91 -32.07 15.56
N SER A 260 -17.15 -31.57 16.53
CA SER A 260 -17.66 -30.85 17.70
C SER A 260 -18.11 -29.44 17.30
N ALA A 261 -18.89 -28.79 18.17
CA ALA A 261 -19.31 -27.40 17.99
C ALA A 261 -18.14 -26.42 17.92
N TRP A 262 -16.96 -26.76 18.47
CA TRP A 262 -15.76 -25.93 18.38
C TRP A 262 -15.28 -25.72 16.94
N THR A 263 -15.63 -26.62 16.03
CA THR A 263 -15.31 -26.46 14.61
C THR A 263 -15.98 -25.23 13.98
N LEU A 264 -17.07 -24.72 14.57
CA LEU A 264 -17.71 -23.46 14.15
C LEU A 264 -16.81 -22.22 14.38
N LEU A 265 -15.74 -22.34 15.17
CA LEU A 265 -14.73 -21.29 15.24
C LEU A 265 -14.07 -21.04 13.89
N SER A 266 -13.94 -22.04 13.02
CA SER A 266 -13.33 -21.88 11.69
C SER A 266 -14.09 -20.90 10.77
N PRO A 267 -15.39 -21.12 10.47
CA PRO A 267 -16.16 -20.15 9.71
C PRO A 267 -16.30 -18.82 10.47
N GLY A 268 -16.37 -18.84 11.81
CA GLY A 268 -16.39 -17.62 12.63
C GLY A 268 -15.14 -16.75 12.47
N LEU A 269 -13.95 -17.34 12.57
CA LEU A 269 -12.66 -16.66 12.36
C LEU A 269 -12.50 -16.19 10.91
N THR A 270 -12.99 -16.97 9.94
CA THR A 270 -12.99 -16.55 8.53
C THR A 270 -13.88 -15.32 8.31
N MET A 271 -15.07 -15.29 8.91
CA MET A 271 -15.96 -14.12 8.87
C MET A 271 -15.36 -12.93 9.61
N PHE A 272 -14.67 -13.15 10.73
CA PHE A 272 -13.96 -12.10 11.42
C PHE A 272 -12.84 -11.50 10.54
N ALA A 273 -12.04 -12.35 9.89
CA ALA A 273 -11.04 -11.91 8.91
C ALA A 273 -11.69 -11.14 7.74
N PHE A 274 -12.85 -11.57 7.25
CA PHE A 274 -13.62 -10.85 6.23
C PHE A 274 -13.95 -9.41 6.67
N PHE A 275 -14.45 -9.22 7.89
CA PHE A 275 -14.73 -7.88 8.41
C PHE A 275 -13.45 -7.06 8.64
N LEU A 276 -12.35 -7.69 9.06
CA LEU A 276 -11.06 -7.02 9.21
C LEU A 276 -10.50 -6.55 7.86
N VAL A 277 -10.66 -7.32 6.78
CA VAL A 277 -10.25 -6.90 5.42
C VAL A 277 -11.05 -5.70 4.96
N ILE A 278 -12.37 -5.68 5.20
CA ILE A 278 -13.22 -4.52 4.91
C ILE A 278 -12.75 -3.29 5.71
N TRP A 279 -12.43 -3.46 6.99
CA TRP A 279 -12.00 -2.39 7.88
C TRP A 279 -10.59 -1.85 7.56
N ALA A 280 -9.65 -2.73 7.19
CA ALA A 280 -8.33 -2.33 6.72
C ALA A 280 -8.42 -1.54 5.42
N GLY A 281 -9.30 -1.98 4.52
CA GLY A 281 -9.41 -1.45 3.17
C GLY A 281 -8.24 -1.91 2.30
N GLU A 282 -8.11 -1.28 1.15
CA GLU A 282 -7.04 -1.58 0.21
C GLU A 282 -5.90 -0.56 0.38
N PRO A 283 -4.64 -0.99 0.25
CA PRO A 283 -3.50 -0.08 0.24
C PRO A 283 -3.67 1.04 -0.76
N LEU A 284 -3.26 2.26 -0.38
CA LEU A 284 -3.33 3.43 -1.26
C LEU A 284 -2.53 3.20 -2.54
N SER A 285 -1.39 2.47 -2.45
CA SER A 285 -0.52 2.11 -3.57
C SER A 285 -1.23 1.37 -4.71
N LEU A 286 -2.34 0.69 -4.40
CA LEU A 286 -3.17 -0.03 -5.38
C LEU A 286 -4.36 0.81 -5.89
N ARG A 287 -4.41 2.10 -5.57
CA ARG A 287 -5.42 3.07 -6.03
C ARG A 287 -4.77 4.14 -6.90
N PRO A 288 -4.33 3.82 -8.13
CA PRO A 288 -3.67 4.79 -9.01
C PRO A 288 -4.57 5.99 -9.31
N GLU A 289 -5.89 5.78 -9.39
CA GLU A 289 -6.87 6.87 -9.57
C GLU A 289 -6.86 7.87 -8.41
N LEU A 290 -6.70 7.38 -7.18
CA LEU A 290 -6.68 8.23 -6.00
C LEU A 290 -5.34 8.97 -5.89
N PHE A 291 -4.23 8.31 -6.25
CA PHE A 291 -2.94 8.97 -6.37
C PHE A 291 -2.96 10.09 -7.40
N ALA A 292 -3.53 9.84 -8.58
CA ALA A 292 -3.68 10.87 -9.60
C ALA A 292 -4.58 12.03 -9.13
N GLN A 293 -5.62 11.76 -8.34
CA GLN A 293 -6.45 12.80 -7.74
C GLN A 293 -5.69 13.60 -6.68
N ILE A 294 -4.90 12.95 -5.83
CA ILE A 294 -4.08 13.60 -4.80
C ILE A 294 -3.00 14.47 -5.45
N GLU A 295 -2.27 13.96 -6.43
CA GLU A 295 -1.28 14.73 -7.18
C GLU A 295 -1.92 15.93 -7.91
N MET A 296 -3.11 15.72 -8.48
CA MET A 296 -3.86 16.80 -9.10
C MET A 296 -4.29 17.86 -8.07
N GLU A 297 -4.81 17.47 -6.90
CA GLU A 297 -5.18 18.38 -5.82
C GLU A 297 -3.98 19.13 -5.22
N GLU A 298 -2.84 18.46 -5.03
CA GLU A 298 -1.59 19.07 -4.59
C GLU A 298 -1.08 20.08 -5.62
N SER A 299 -1.09 19.73 -6.91
CA SER A 299 -0.70 20.67 -7.97
C SER A 299 -1.60 21.91 -8.04
N ILE A 300 -2.89 21.77 -7.74
CA ILE A 300 -3.83 22.90 -7.67
C ILE A 300 -3.49 23.76 -6.44
N ARG A 301 -3.24 23.13 -5.29
CA ARG A 301 -2.88 23.82 -4.05
C ARG A 301 -1.58 24.61 -4.18
N ASP A 302 -0.57 24.04 -4.82
CA ASP A 302 0.72 24.70 -5.05
C ASP A 302 0.58 25.87 -6.02
N ASN A 303 -0.23 25.71 -7.07
CA ASN A 303 -0.55 26.81 -7.98
C ASN A 303 -1.28 27.96 -7.26
N ASP A 304 -2.17 27.66 -6.32
CA ASP A 304 -2.88 28.69 -5.54
C ASP A 304 -1.97 29.34 -4.49
N ALA A 305 -1.05 28.59 -3.88
CA ALA A 305 -0.03 29.12 -2.98
C ALA A 305 0.91 30.09 -3.74
N THR A 306 1.37 29.69 -4.92
CA THR A 306 2.25 30.50 -5.78
C THR A 306 1.54 31.78 -6.25
N LYS A 307 0.25 31.69 -6.62
CA LYS A 307 -0.56 32.88 -6.94
C LYS A 307 -0.70 33.81 -5.74
N ASN A 308 -0.97 33.28 -4.54
CA ASN A 308 -1.11 34.10 -3.34
C ASN A 308 0.19 34.80 -2.93
N GLU A 309 1.34 34.15 -3.13
CA GLU A 309 2.66 34.73 -2.93
C GLU A 309 2.91 35.85 -3.95
N GLN A 310 2.63 35.60 -5.23
CA GLN A 310 2.72 36.61 -6.30
C GLN A 310 1.81 37.82 -6.02
N TYR A 311 0.61 37.62 -5.46
CA TYR A 311 -0.27 38.72 -5.03
C TYR A 311 0.26 39.49 -3.81
N ARG A 312 0.97 38.83 -2.88
CA ARG A 312 1.62 39.50 -1.74
C ARG A 312 2.80 40.36 -2.18
N ASP A 313 3.61 39.87 -3.10
CA ASP A 313 4.75 40.63 -3.64
C ASP A 313 4.29 41.89 -4.38
N LEU A 314 3.27 41.75 -5.25
CA LEU A 314 2.67 42.89 -5.96
C LEU A 314 2.06 43.92 -5.00
N LYS A 315 1.46 43.47 -3.89
CA LYS A 315 0.93 44.37 -2.86
C LYS A 315 2.06 45.10 -2.14
N THR A 316 3.16 44.42 -1.84
CA THR A 316 4.32 44.99 -1.14
C THR A 316 5.03 46.02 -2.02
N GLU A 317 5.24 45.71 -3.30
CA GLU A 317 5.80 46.64 -4.30
C GLU A 317 4.93 47.89 -4.47
N LYS A 318 3.59 47.70 -4.59
CA LYS A 318 2.66 48.84 -4.66
C LYS A 318 2.70 49.72 -3.42
N THR A 319 2.87 49.14 -2.23
CA THR A 319 2.93 49.90 -0.98
C THR A 319 4.25 50.67 -0.88
N SER A 320 5.36 50.07 -1.32
CA SER A 320 6.67 50.74 -1.44
C SER A 320 6.63 51.91 -2.42
N LEU A 321 6.05 51.71 -3.61
CA LEU A 321 5.86 52.78 -4.60
C LEU A 321 4.96 53.91 -4.11
N LEU A 322 3.91 53.60 -3.35
CA LEU A 322 3.06 54.63 -2.76
C LEU A 322 3.80 55.43 -1.67
N SER A 323 4.64 54.76 -0.86
CA SER A 323 5.44 55.44 0.16
C SER A 323 6.51 56.38 -0.41
N SER A 324 7.16 56.03 -1.53
CA SER A 324 8.14 56.90 -2.19
C SER A 324 7.50 58.09 -2.90
N ILE A 325 6.21 58.00 -3.26
CA ILE A 325 5.47 59.10 -3.89
C ILE A 325 5.00 60.12 -2.86
N ASP A 326 4.58 59.69 -1.66
CA ASP A 326 4.25 60.60 -0.55
C ASP A 326 5.48 61.42 -0.09
N GLU A 327 6.69 60.86 -0.18
CA GLU A 327 7.95 61.55 0.14
C GLU A 327 8.31 62.66 -0.86
N HIS A 328 7.64 62.71 -2.02
CA HIS A 328 7.90 63.68 -3.10
C HIS A 328 6.75 64.66 -3.36
N ASP A 329 5.76 64.74 -2.46
CA ASP A 329 4.68 65.74 -2.48
C ASP A 329 3.94 65.80 -3.84
N MET A 330 3.72 64.62 -4.45
CA MET A 330 3.01 64.48 -5.71
C MET A 330 1.55 64.11 -5.47
N SER A 331 0.61 64.92 -5.98
CA SER A 331 -0.83 64.66 -5.84
C SER A 331 -1.37 63.83 -7.02
N PHE A 332 -2.19 62.82 -6.71
CA PHE A 332 -2.77 61.93 -7.72
C PHE A 332 -4.11 62.43 -8.25
N VAL A 333 -4.24 62.46 -9.58
CA VAL A 333 -5.51 62.68 -10.27
C VAL A 333 -6.00 61.36 -10.87
N LYS A 334 -6.70 60.57 -10.04
CA LYS A 334 -7.64 59.48 -10.38
C LYS A 334 -7.08 58.21 -11.06
N TYR A 335 -7.49 57.06 -10.52
CA TYR A 335 -7.15 55.72 -11.05
C TYR A 335 -8.34 55.11 -11.81
N LYS A 336 -8.10 54.49 -12.97
CA LYS A 336 -9.07 53.60 -13.63
C LYS A 336 -8.39 52.27 -13.96
N PRO A 337 -8.85 51.13 -13.41
CA PRO A 337 -8.31 49.83 -13.78
C PRO A 337 -8.82 49.37 -15.16
N THR A 338 -7.92 48.87 -16.01
CA THR A 338 -8.25 48.15 -17.25
C THR A 338 -8.32 46.64 -17.01
N ARG A 339 -9.18 45.95 -17.77
CA ARG A 339 -9.56 44.52 -17.57
C ARG A 339 -8.44 43.49 -17.80
N SER A 340 -7.28 43.86 -18.35
CA SER A 340 -6.25 42.91 -18.80
C SER A 340 -5.03 42.76 -17.88
N GLY A 341 -5.00 43.44 -16.73
CA GLY A 341 -3.95 43.23 -15.71
C GLY A 341 -2.52 43.58 -16.14
N ARG A 342 -2.29 44.23 -17.29
CA ARG A 342 -0.96 44.73 -17.71
C ARG A 342 -0.97 46.24 -17.93
N CYS A 343 -0.17 46.90 -17.10
CA CYS A 343 0.28 48.30 -17.02
C CYS A 343 -0.75 49.44 -17.09
N THR A 344 -0.75 50.26 -16.05
CA THR A 344 -1.48 51.53 -15.96
C THR A 344 -0.52 52.70 -16.15
N ILE A 345 -0.82 53.59 -17.11
CA ILE A 345 -0.11 54.86 -17.29
C ILE A 345 -0.49 55.80 -16.13
N ILE A 346 0.50 56.27 -15.38
CA ILE A 346 0.33 57.26 -14.31
C ILE A 346 0.50 58.64 -14.93
N ARG A 347 -0.59 59.42 -15.01
CA ARG A 347 -0.49 60.85 -15.31
C ARG A 347 -0.20 61.59 -14.01
N VAL A 348 1.04 62.04 -13.85
CA VAL A 348 1.47 62.87 -12.72
C VAL A 348 1.26 64.34 -13.11
N GLU A 349 0.42 65.07 -12.40
CA GLU A 349 0.32 66.52 -12.55
C GLU A 349 1.27 67.22 -11.59
N ARG A 350 2.03 68.18 -12.11
CA ARG A 350 3.00 68.96 -11.33
C ARG A 350 2.29 69.83 -10.30
N SER A 351 2.70 69.72 -9.04
CA SER A 351 2.51 70.79 -8.05
C SER A 351 3.33 72.02 -8.48
N SER A 352 2.70 73.19 -8.51
CA SER A 352 3.22 74.46 -9.07
C SER A 352 4.39 75.09 -8.28
N LYS A 353 5.06 74.33 -7.39
CA LYS A 353 6.10 74.83 -6.48
C LYS A 353 7.51 74.31 -6.74
N LEU A 354 7.75 73.52 -7.79
CA LEU A 354 9.08 72.98 -8.09
C LEU A 354 9.89 73.85 -9.06
N SER A 355 11.08 74.26 -8.61
CA SER A 355 12.08 75.01 -9.38
C SER A 355 12.58 74.21 -10.61
N PRO A 356 12.83 74.85 -11.77
CA PRO A 356 13.30 74.19 -13.01
C PRO A 356 14.63 73.43 -12.87
N SER A 357 15.44 73.69 -11.84
CA SER A 357 16.78 73.12 -11.69
C SER A 357 16.85 71.67 -11.19
N MET A 358 15.74 71.09 -10.71
CA MET A 358 15.70 69.68 -10.26
C MET A 358 15.27 68.68 -11.35
N VAL A 359 14.96 69.16 -12.57
CA VAL A 359 14.36 68.33 -13.63
C VAL A 359 15.39 67.49 -14.39
N CYS A 360 16.69 67.77 -14.25
CA CYS A 360 17.73 67.06 -15.01
C CYS A 360 18.24 65.77 -14.37
N SER A 361 17.94 65.44 -13.11
CA SER A 361 18.48 64.19 -12.49
C SER A 361 17.53 62.99 -12.52
N PHE A 362 16.23 63.17 -12.81
CA PHE A 362 15.27 62.06 -12.79
C PHE A 362 15.13 61.30 -14.13
N ARG A 363 15.84 61.73 -15.17
CA ARG A 363 15.74 61.12 -16.52
C ARG A 363 16.74 59.98 -16.76
N ALA A 364 17.54 59.60 -15.77
CA ALA A 364 18.68 58.70 -15.96
C ALA A 364 18.55 57.30 -15.34
N GLU A 365 17.55 56.99 -14.50
CA GLU A 365 17.53 55.70 -13.77
C GLU A 365 16.34 54.76 -14.05
N SER A 366 15.44 55.07 -14.98
CA SER A 366 14.28 54.20 -15.28
C SER A 366 14.17 53.72 -16.72
N ALA A 367 15.28 53.67 -17.45
CA ALA A 367 15.36 53.03 -18.76
C ALA A 367 15.57 51.50 -18.64
N GLN A 368 14.70 50.82 -17.89
CA GLN A 368 14.57 49.36 -17.94
C GLN A 368 13.19 48.87 -17.48
N CYS A 369 12.13 49.60 -17.83
CA CYS A 369 10.78 49.05 -17.85
C CYS A 369 9.96 49.81 -18.89
N CYS A 370 9.34 49.08 -19.82
CA CYS A 370 8.56 49.63 -20.93
C CYS A 370 7.38 50.48 -20.43
N MET A 371 7.57 51.79 -20.29
CA MET A 371 6.50 52.76 -20.11
C MET A 371 6.70 53.93 -21.07
N GLY A 372 5.93 53.94 -22.15
CA GLY A 372 5.85 55.08 -23.06
C GLY A 372 5.00 56.20 -22.44
N VAL A 373 5.57 57.40 -22.32
CA VAL A 373 4.84 58.62 -21.98
C VAL A 373 4.47 59.30 -23.30
N LEU A 374 3.18 59.31 -23.63
CA LEU A 374 2.66 60.03 -24.81
C LEU A 374 2.45 61.51 -24.48
N ALA A 375 2.96 62.38 -25.36
CA ALA A 375 2.69 63.82 -25.37
C ALA A 375 1.28 64.10 -25.93
N PRO A 376 0.68 65.28 -25.68
CA PRO A 376 -0.78 65.46 -25.79
C PRO A 376 -1.38 65.57 -27.19
N ASP A 377 -0.63 65.45 -28.29
CA ASP A 377 -1.08 65.96 -29.58
C ASP A 377 -1.31 64.94 -30.71
N ASP A 378 -1.13 63.63 -30.48
CA ASP A 378 -1.37 62.62 -31.53
C ASP A 378 -2.37 61.54 -31.07
N VAL A 379 -3.65 61.72 -31.38
CA VAL A 379 -4.66 60.65 -31.34
C VAL A 379 -5.56 60.76 -32.57
N GLU A 380 -5.25 59.97 -33.60
CA GLU A 380 -6.21 59.61 -34.65
C GLU A 380 -7.14 58.51 -34.12
N TYR A 381 -8.45 58.68 -34.34
CA TYR A 381 -9.47 57.69 -34.04
C TYR A 381 -9.61 56.75 -35.26
N GLU A 382 -9.30 55.47 -35.10
CA GLU A 382 -9.85 54.42 -35.97
C GLU A 382 -11.10 53.82 -35.32
N GLU A 383 -12.25 54.02 -35.99
CA GLU A 383 -13.46 53.24 -35.78
C GLU A 383 -13.28 51.86 -36.41
N GLU A 384 -13.36 50.80 -35.63
CA GLU A 384 -13.81 49.50 -36.14
C GLU A 384 -14.99 49.00 -35.31
N SER A 385 -16.00 48.56 -36.06
CA SER A 385 -17.30 48.11 -35.60
C SER A 385 -17.43 46.60 -35.79
N LEU A 386 -18.08 45.98 -34.78
CA LEU A 386 -18.50 44.58 -34.58
C LEU A 386 -17.45 43.56 -34.12
#